data_AF-A0A2C6CB07-F1
#
_entry.id   AF-A0A2C6CB07-F1
#
_cell.length_a   1.000
_cell.length_b   1.000
_cell.length_c   1.000
_cell.angle_alpha   90.00
_cell.angle_beta   90.00
_cell.angle_gamma   90.00
#
_symmetry.space_group_name_H-M   'P 1'
#
loop_
_entity.id
_entity.type
_entity.pdbx_description
1 polymer ?
#
loop_
_entity_poly.entity_id
_entity_poly.type
_entity_poly.pdbx_seq_one_letter_code
_entity_poly.pdbx_strand_id
1 'polypeptide(L)'
;MELKNNEKEIIFKDKYSMSLEENIFVAKRNLIDYIWKSANLEGIAVTYPLYDGNKRTAMMAANQIMIQNGKGIISIPIEQQVTFREMLIDFYETDDMYRIKNFLYNNCIDGINF
;
A
#
# COMPACT_ATOMS: atom_id res chain seq x y z
N MET A 1 3.41 27.92 -23.31
CA MET A 1 3.13 26.56 -23.82
C MET A 1 2.43 25.84 -22.69
N GLU A 2 1.12 25.66 -22.81
CA GLU A 2 0.26 25.08 -21.77
C GLU A 2 0.62 23.60 -21.59
N LEU A 3 1.09 23.22 -20.41
CA LEU A 3 1.14 21.83 -20.01
C LEU A 3 -0.25 21.44 -19.52
N LYS A 4 -1.05 20.92 -20.44
CA LYS A 4 -2.23 20.12 -20.14
C LYS A 4 -1.77 18.83 -19.44
N ASN A 5 -1.85 18.78 -18.12
CA ASN A 5 -2.11 17.53 -17.42
C ASN A 5 -3.45 17.71 -16.71
N ASN A 6 -4.50 17.24 -17.40
CA ASN A 6 -5.78 16.98 -16.78
C ASN A 6 -5.54 15.98 -15.66
N GLU A 7 -5.35 16.46 -14.43
CA GLU A 7 -5.57 15.64 -13.25
C GLU A 7 -7.05 15.24 -13.31
N LYS A 8 -7.33 14.07 -13.89
CA LYS A 8 -8.59 13.39 -13.61
C LYS A 8 -8.53 13.10 -12.12
N GLU A 9 -9.11 13.98 -11.32
CA GLU A 9 -9.25 13.78 -9.89
C GLU A 9 -10.03 12.47 -9.69
N ILE A 10 -9.31 11.39 -9.38
CA ILE A 10 -9.93 10.10 -9.15
C ILE A 10 -10.47 10.14 -7.74
N ILE A 11 -11.79 10.21 -7.62
CA ILE A 11 -12.48 10.07 -6.34
C ILE A 11 -12.54 8.59 -6.02
N PHE A 12 -11.59 8.10 -5.22
CA PHE A 12 -11.64 6.77 -4.64
C PHE A 12 -12.69 6.73 -3.54
N LYS A 13 -13.65 5.80 -3.66
CA LYS A 13 -14.66 5.58 -2.63
C LYS A 13 -14.05 4.81 -1.46
N ASP A 14 -14.65 4.96 -0.28
CA ASP A 14 -14.33 4.09 0.83
C ASP A 14 -14.78 2.65 0.52
N LYS A 15 -13.85 1.70 0.55
CA LYS A 15 -14.12 0.30 0.25
C LYS A 15 -14.82 -0.45 1.37
N TYR A 16 -14.54 -0.08 2.62
CA TYR A 16 -14.89 -0.88 3.79
C TYR A 16 -15.78 -0.11 4.77
N SER A 17 -15.85 1.23 4.67
CA SER A 17 -16.70 2.08 5.52
C SER A 17 -16.55 1.76 7.02
N MET A 18 -15.30 1.57 7.48
CA MET A 18 -15.01 1.14 8.84
C MET A 18 -14.97 2.29 9.83
N SER A 19 -15.35 2.00 11.07
CA SER A 19 -15.00 2.80 12.23
C SER A 19 -13.50 2.77 12.52
N LEU A 20 -13.04 3.69 13.36
CA LEU A 20 -11.66 3.73 13.80
C LEU A 20 -11.29 2.48 14.61
N GLU A 21 -12.18 2.00 15.49
CA GLU A 21 -11.92 0.78 16.27
C GLU A 21 -11.76 -0.45 15.38
N GLU A 22 -12.62 -0.60 14.36
CA GLU A 22 -12.57 -1.72 13.41
C GLU A 22 -11.28 -1.69 12.59
N ASN A 23 -10.86 -0.52 12.11
CA ASN A 23 -9.63 -0.42 11.34
C ASN A 23 -8.39 -0.71 12.21
N ILE A 24 -8.37 -0.22 13.45
CA ILE A 24 -7.32 -0.56 14.44
C ILE A 24 -7.29 -2.07 14.70
N PHE A 25 -8.46 -2.71 14.81
CA PHE A 25 -8.54 -4.16 15.00
C PHE A 25 -7.94 -4.92 13.81
N VAL A 26 -8.28 -4.55 12.58
CA VAL A 26 -7.70 -5.15 11.36
C VAL A 26 -6.19 -4.96 11.32
N ALA A 27 -5.70 -3.75 11.59
CA ALA A 27 -4.27 -3.46 11.61
C ALA A 27 -3.53 -4.34 12.63
N LYS A 28 -4.09 -4.52 13.83
CA LYS A 28 -3.53 -5.39 14.88
C LYS A 28 -3.54 -6.87 14.49
N ARG A 29 -4.62 -7.35 13.85
CA ARG A 29 -4.72 -8.75 13.41
C ARG A 29 -3.71 -9.05 12.32
N ASN A 30 -3.60 -8.16 11.33
CA ASN A 30 -2.72 -8.34 10.18
C ASN A 30 -1.24 -8.13 10.54
N LEU A 31 -0.93 -7.51 11.69
CA LEU A 31 0.43 -7.37 12.21
C LEU A 31 1.11 -8.73 12.41
N ILE A 32 0.38 -9.73 12.92
CA ILE A 32 0.93 -11.07 13.13
C ILE A 32 1.26 -11.72 11.78
N ASP A 33 0.36 -11.60 10.81
CA ASP A 33 0.59 -12.09 9.45
C ASP A 33 1.78 -11.40 8.79
N TYR A 34 1.98 -10.10 9.02
CA TYR A 34 3.15 -9.37 8.51
C TYR A 34 4.45 -9.85 9.15
N ILE A 35 4.46 -10.01 10.48
CA ILE A 35 5.64 -10.53 11.19
C ILE A 35 5.95 -11.94 10.68
N TRP A 36 4.94 -12.81 10.58
CA TRP A 36 5.10 -14.17 10.11
C TRP A 36 5.56 -14.25 8.64
N LYS A 37 4.95 -13.46 7.74
CA LYS A 37 5.38 -13.37 6.33
C LYS A 37 6.81 -12.82 6.21
N SER A 38 7.16 -11.80 6.99
CA SER A 38 8.54 -11.28 7.02
C SER A 38 9.52 -12.32 7.56
N ALA A 39 9.18 -13.04 8.63
CA ALA A 39 10.06 -14.02 9.25
C ALA A 39 10.24 -15.28 8.39
N ASN A 40 9.19 -15.73 7.68
CA ASN A 40 9.26 -16.89 6.80
C ASN A 40 9.86 -16.58 5.43
N LEU A 41 9.85 -15.32 4.96
CA LEU A 41 10.63 -14.92 3.79
C LEU A 41 12.12 -14.68 4.13
N GLU A 42 12.45 -14.39 5.39
CA GLU A 42 13.83 -14.20 5.88
C GLU A 42 14.53 -15.52 6.27
N GLY A 43 14.17 -16.65 5.62
CA GLY A 43 14.93 -17.90 5.65
C GLY A 43 16.18 -17.88 4.75
N ILE A 44 16.46 -16.75 4.10
CA ILE A 44 17.64 -16.52 3.26
C ILE A 44 18.39 -15.35 3.87
N ALA A 45 19.64 -15.57 4.28
CA ALA A 45 20.51 -14.54 4.81
C ALA A 45 20.69 -13.42 3.78
N VAL A 46 19.94 -12.32 3.91
CA VAL A 46 20.22 -11.09 3.16
C VAL A 46 20.00 -9.89 4.05
N THR A 47 21.05 -9.56 4.79
CA THR A 47 21.33 -8.21 5.25
C THR A 47 21.35 -7.26 4.05
N TYR A 48 20.19 -6.71 3.66
CA TYR A 48 20.12 -5.44 2.93
C TYR A 48 19.05 -4.50 3.53
N PRO A 49 19.19 -4.07 4.80
CA PRO A 49 18.18 -3.23 5.43
C PRO A 49 18.23 -1.76 4.99
N LEU A 50 19.24 -1.32 4.23
CA LEU A 50 19.58 0.10 4.09
C LEU A 50 19.07 0.82 2.82
N TYR A 51 18.75 0.12 1.73
CA TYR A 51 18.17 0.77 0.53
C TYR A 51 16.63 0.80 0.54
N ASP A 52 15.99 0.12 1.50
CA ASP A 52 14.54 -0.14 1.55
C ASP A 52 13.84 0.47 2.79
N GLY A 53 14.53 1.35 3.53
CA GLY A 53 13.96 2.09 4.64
C GLY A 53 12.82 3.01 4.19
N ASN A 54 13.02 3.71 3.06
CA ASN A 54 12.05 4.65 2.51
C ASN A 54 10.69 4.00 2.21
N LYS A 55 10.68 2.76 1.68
CA LYS A 55 9.42 2.07 1.34
C LYS A 55 8.66 1.65 2.58
N ARG A 56 9.35 1.11 3.60
CA ARG A 56 8.73 0.73 4.88
C ARG A 56 8.23 1.96 5.64
N THR A 57 9.01 3.04 5.68
CA THR A 57 8.60 4.31 6.29
C THR A 57 7.42 4.93 5.55
N ALA A 58 7.43 4.96 4.22
CA ALA A 58 6.31 5.46 3.42
C ALA A 58 5.05 4.63 3.63
N MET A 59 5.17 3.30 3.64
CA MET A 59 4.05 2.38 3.91
C MET A 59 3.50 2.58 5.32
N MET A 60 4.36 2.74 6.33
CA MET A 60 3.95 3.01 7.71
C MET A 60 3.24 4.36 7.83
N ALA A 61 3.76 5.42 7.21
CA ALA A 61 3.13 6.74 7.20
C ALA A 61 1.77 6.72 6.47
N ALA A 62 1.68 6.05 5.32
CA ALA A 62 0.44 5.88 4.58
C ALA A 62 -0.60 5.09 5.41
N ASN A 63 -0.19 3.99 6.03
CA ASN A 63 -1.05 3.18 6.89
C ASN A 63 -1.52 3.94 8.12
N GLN A 64 -0.67 4.78 8.72
CA GLN A 64 -1.09 5.63 9.83
C GLN A 64 -2.25 6.56 9.42
N ILE A 65 -2.15 7.21 8.26
CA ILE A 65 -3.21 8.10 7.74
C ILE A 65 -4.48 7.29 7.42
N MET A 66 -4.35 6.15 6.76
CA MET A 66 -5.48 5.28 6.41
C MET A 66 -6.21 4.77 7.67
N ILE A 67 -5.47 4.37 8.70
CA ILE A 67 -6.00 3.91 9.98
C ILE A 67 -6.76 5.02 10.68
N GLN A 68 -6.15 6.21 10.81
CA GLN A 68 -6.79 7.38 11.45
C GLN A 68 -8.11 7.79 10.79
N ASN A 69 -8.30 7.47 9.51
CA ASN A 69 -9.51 7.81 8.74
C ASN A 69 -10.45 6.62 8.48
N GLY A 70 -10.20 5.44 9.08
CA GLY A 70 -11.07 4.27 8.90
C GLY A 70 -11.05 3.66 7.48
N LYS A 71 -10.00 3.92 6.67
CA LYS A 71 -9.95 3.55 5.24
C LYS A 71 -9.26 2.21 4.94
N GLY A 72 -9.13 1.33 5.93
CA GLY A 72 -8.37 0.10 5.80
C GLY A 72 -6.87 0.29 6.04
N ILE A 73 -6.12 -0.73 5.62
CA ILE A 73 -4.66 -0.73 5.63
C ILE A 73 -4.15 -1.07 4.23
N ILE A 74 -2.99 -0.52 3.87
CA ILE A 74 -2.27 -0.84 2.65
C ILE A 74 -1.33 -2.01 2.93
N SER A 75 -1.41 -3.01 2.07
CA SER A 75 -0.76 -4.31 2.15
C SER A 75 -0.46 -4.75 0.73
N ILE A 76 0.81 -4.96 0.37
CA ILE A 76 1.16 -5.47 -0.97
C ILE A 76 1.37 -6.99 -0.83
N PRO A 77 0.47 -7.83 -1.37
CA PRO A 77 0.66 -9.27 -1.36
C PRO A 77 1.96 -9.66 -2.06
N ILE A 78 2.58 -10.77 -1.64
CA ILE A 78 3.86 -11.23 -2.19
C ILE A 78 3.76 -11.43 -3.71
N GLU A 79 2.63 -11.97 -4.15
CA GLU A 79 2.30 -12.25 -5.54
C GLU A 79 2.20 -10.97 -6.40
N GLN A 80 1.93 -9.83 -5.76
CA GLN A 80 1.72 -8.54 -6.40
C GLN A 80 2.99 -7.66 -6.40
N GLN A 81 4.07 -8.07 -5.71
CA GLN A 81 5.29 -7.25 -5.58
C GLN A 81 6.00 -7.01 -6.91
N VAL A 82 6.03 -8.01 -7.80
CA VAL A 82 6.66 -7.88 -9.13
C VAL A 82 5.91 -6.85 -9.96
N THR A 83 4.59 -7.00 -10.08
CA THR A 83 3.70 -6.06 -10.78
C THR A 83 3.80 -4.64 -10.22
N PHE A 84 3.82 -4.50 -8.89
CA PHE A 84 3.97 -3.21 -8.23
C PHE A 84 5.30 -2.54 -8.58
N ARG A 85 6.40 -3.31 -8.62
CA ARG A 85 7.72 -2.79 -8.99
C ARG A 85 7.78 -2.32 -10.44
N GLU A 86 7.17 -3.05 -11.37
CA GLU A 86 7.07 -2.63 -12.77
C GLU A 86 6.31 -1.31 -12.90
N MET A 87 5.17 -1.18 -12.20
CA MET A 87 4.38 0.05 -12.20
C MET A 87 5.12 1.24 -11.56
N LEU A 88 6.01 0.99 -10.58
CA LEU A 88 6.87 2.04 -10.04
C LEU A 88 7.88 2.53 -11.07
N ILE A 89 8.49 1.63 -11.86
CA ILE A 89 9.43 1.99 -12.93
C ILE A 89 8.70 2.83 -13.97
N ASP A 90 7.53 2.38 -14.42
CA ASP A 90 6.69 3.14 -15.36
C ASP A 90 6.39 4.54 -14.83
N PHE A 91 6.06 4.67 -13.55
CA PHE A 91 5.83 5.97 -12.91
C PHE A 91 7.09 6.85 -12.95
N TYR A 92 8.27 6.33 -12.64
CA TYR A 92 9.52 7.11 -12.71
C TYR A 92 9.86 7.56 -14.13
N GLU A 93 9.44 6.82 -15.15
CA GLU A 93 9.69 7.16 -16.57
C GLU A 93 8.64 8.12 -17.14
N THR A 94 7.39 8.02 -16.68
CA THR A 94 6.24 8.72 -17.29
C THR A 94 5.65 9.84 -16.43
N ASP A 95 5.97 9.87 -15.14
CA ASP A 95 5.33 10.69 -14.10
C ASP A 95 3.81 10.45 -13.97
N ASP A 96 3.29 9.34 -14.53
CA ASP A 96 1.87 8.99 -14.48
C ASP A 96 1.53 8.10 -13.26
N MET A 97 0.93 8.72 -12.25
CA MET A 97 0.46 8.00 -11.05
C MET A 97 -0.86 7.22 -11.25
N TYR A 98 -1.55 7.37 -12.37
CA TYR A 98 -2.88 6.78 -12.57
C TYR A 98 -2.86 5.25 -12.42
N ARG A 99 -1.90 4.60 -13.07
CA ARG A 99 -1.78 3.13 -13.10
C ARG A 99 -1.51 2.56 -11.71
N ILE A 100 -0.53 3.12 -11.01
CA ILE A 100 -0.12 2.64 -9.69
C ILE A 100 -1.18 2.91 -8.62
N LYS A 101 -1.87 4.07 -8.65
CA LYS A 101 -2.96 4.38 -7.71
C LYS A 101 -4.14 3.42 -7.87
N ASN A 102 -4.56 3.15 -9.10
CA ASN A 102 -5.64 2.19 -9.37
C ASN A 102 -5.26 0.77 -8.96
N PHE A 103 -4.02 0.36 -9.21
CA PHE A 103 -3.53 -0.95 -8.80
C PHE A 103 -3.56 -1.11 -7.28
N LEU A 104 -3.01 -0.14 -6.55
CA LEU A 104 -3.01 -0.14 -5.08
C LEU A 104 -4.43 -0.15 -4.53
N TYR A 105 -5.30 0.72 -5.04
CA TYR A 105 -6.69 0.76 -4.63
C TYR A 105 -7.34 -0.60 -4.82
N ASN A 106 -7.22 -1.22 -5.99
CA ASN A 106 -7.92 -2.46 -6.31
C ASN A 106 -7.39 -3.69 -5.57
N ASN A 107 -6.07 -3.81 -5.41
CA ASN A 107 -5.44 -5.08 -5.00
C ASN A 107 -4.72 -5.03 -3.66
N CYS A 108 -4.50 -3.85 -3.08
CA CYS A 108 -3.58 -3.68 -1.95
C CYS A 108 -4.20 -2.98 -0.74
N ILE A 109 -5.51 -2.74 -0.72
CA ILE A 109 -6.21 -2.23 0.47
C ILE A 109 -6.95 -3.41 1.11
N ASP A 110 -6.59 -3.71 2.35
CA ASP A 110 -7.25 -4.70 3.19
C ASP A 110 -8.15 -4.02 4.24
N GLY A 111 -9.29 -4.62 4.50
CA GLY A 111 -10.27 -4.18 5.50
C GLY A 111 -11.27 -5.29 5.80
N ILE A 112 -12.30 -4.98 6.58
CA ILE A 112 -13.40 -5.89 6.88
C ILE A 112 -14.72 -5.28 6.42
N ASN A 113 -15.58 -6.12 5.84
CA ASN A 113 -16.99 -5.81 5.59
C ASN A 113 -17.79 -6.67 6.58
N PHE A 114 -18.62 -6.03 7.38
CA PHE A 114 -19.60 -6.72 8.23
C PHE A 114 -20.89 -6.99 7.47
#